data_AF-A0A968HIR2-F1
#
_entry.id   AF-A0A968HIR2-F1
#
_cell.length_a   1.000
_cell.length_b   1.000
_cell.length_c   1.000
_cell.angle_alpha   90.00
_cell.angle_beta   90.00
_cell.angle_gamma   90.00
#
_symmetry.space_group_name_H-M   'P 1'
#
loop_
_entity.id
_entity.type
_entity.pdbx_description
1 polymer ?
#
loop_
_entity_poly.entity_id
_entity_poly.type
_entity_poly.pdbx_seq_one_letter_code
_entity_poly.pdbx_strand_id
1 'polypeptide(L)'
;MPAKDLHHDTVKAALIKDGWSITDDPLILKIGTRNTLIDLGAEKLIAAERGLDKIAVEVKSFTSPSIINDLEKSWGQFFLYARGTGKREPDRR
;
A
#
# COMPACT_ATOMS: atom_id res chain seq x y z
N MET A 1 -5.56 -9.83 12.30
CA MET A 1 -5.16 -9.12 11.07
C MET A 1 -6.06 -9.62 9.94
N PRO A 2 -6.48 -8.76 8.99
CA PRO A 2 -7.24 -9.21 7.82
C PRO A 2 -6.47 -10.28 7.05
N ALA A 3 -7.20 -11.12 6.31
CA ALA A 3 -6.57 -12.10 5.43
C ALA A 3 -5.76 -11.37 4.36
N LYS A 4 -4.52 -11.80 4.15
CA LYS A 4 -3.66 -11.25 3.10
C LYS A 4 -4.23 -11.62 1.73
N ASP A 5 -4.05 -10.70 0.79
CA ASP A 5 -4.33 -10.96 -0.62
C ASP A 5 -3.36 -12.04 -1.15
N LEU A 6 -3.80 -12.87 -2.11
CA LEU A 6 -3.03 -14.03 -2.58
C LEU A 6 -1.64 -13.64 -3.11
N HIS A 7 -1.51 -12.44 -3.67
CA HIS A 7 -0.26 -11.96 -4.25
C HIS A 7 0.60 -11.13 -3.29
N HIS A 8 0.24 -11.03 -2.00
CA HIS A 8 0.95 -10.21 -1.01
C HIS A 8 2.45 -10.49 -0.97
N ASP A 9 2.83 -11.75 -0.75
CA ASP A 9 4.25 -12.12 -0.60
C ASP A 9 5.01 -11.98 -1.93
N THR A 10 4.34 -12.20 -3.06
CA THR A 10 4.90 -11.99 -4.40
C THR A 10 5.23 -10.51 -4.64
N VAL A 11 4.31 -9.60 -4.30
CA VAL A 11 4.51 -8.15 -4.43
C VAL A 11 5.62 -7.68 -3.48
N LYS A 12 5.61 -8.15 -2.23
CA LYS A 12 6.65 -7.84 -1.25
C LYS A 12 8.03 -8.26 -1.76
N ALA A 13 8.17 -9.49 -2.27
CA ALA A 13 9.42 -9.98 -2.82
C ALA A 13 9.87 -9.16 -4.05
N ALA A 14 8.94 -8.76 -4.92
CA ALA A 14 9.23 -7.91 -6.07
C ALA A 14 9.74 -6.52 -5.67
N LEU A 15 9.12 -5.88 -4.67
CA LEU A 15 9.58 -4.60 -4.11
C LEU A 15 11.00 -4.71 -3.54
N ILE A 16 11.27 -5.73 -2.73
CA ILE A 16 12.61 -5.97 -2.17
C ILE A 16 13.64 -6.17 -3.29
N LYS A 17 13.30 -6.95 -4.32
CA LYS A 17 14.19 -7.20 -5.46
C LYS A 17 14.45 -5.95 -6.29
N ASP A 18 13.49 -5.02 -6.35
CA ASP A 18 13.66 -3.70 -6.97
C ASP A 18 14.38 -2.69 -6.04
N GLY A 19 14.83 -3.11 -4.85
CA GLY A 19 15.61 -2.27 -3.94
C GLY A 19 14.78 -1.38 -3.01
N TRP A 20 13.50 -1.68 -2.84
CA TRP A 20 12.68 -1.07 -1.78
C TRP A 20 12.92 -1.78 -0.44
N SER A 21 12.93 -1.00 0.63
CA SER A 21 12.89 -1.49 2.00
C SER A 21 11.45 -1.46 2.49
N ILE A 22 10.94 -2.59 2.98
CA ILE A 22 9.59 -2.66 3.57
C ILE A 22 9.66 -2.04 4.96
N THR A 23 8.86 -0.99 5.21
CA THR A 23 8.79 -0.30 6.50
C THR A 23 7.68 -0.86 7.38
N ASP A 24 6.57 -1.27 6.78
CA ASP A 24 5.36 -1.72 7.47
C ASP A 24 4.65 -2.84 6.68
N ASP A 25 4.13 -3.85 7.37
CA ASP A 25 3.35 -4.98 6.82
C ASP A 25 2.43 -5.50 7.94
N PRO A 26 1.22 -4.92 8.15
CA PRO A 26 0.59 -3.84 7.37
C PRO A 26 0.98 -2.42 7.84
N LEU A 27 0.85 -1.44 6.94
CA LEU A 27 0.93 -0.01 7.25
C LEU A 27 -0.36 0.46 7.93
N ILE A 28 -0.25 1.00 9.15
CA ILE A 28 -1.39 1.46 9.93
C ILE A 28 -1.69 2.93 9.60
N LEU A 29 -2.78 3.17 8.88
CA LEU A 29 -3.28 4.51 8.58
C LEU A 29 -4.49 4.85 9.47
N LYS A 30 -4.44 5.93 10.25
CA LYS A 30 -5.57 6.34 11.08
C LYS A 30 -6.49 7.33 10.35
N ILE A 31 -7.75 6.98 10.11
CA ILE A 31 -8.73 7.86 9.45
C ILE A 31 -9.81 8.22 10.48
N GLY A 32 -9.87 9.50 10.86
CA GLY A 32 -10.69 9.95 11.99
C GLY A 32 -10.29 9.24 13.28
N THR A 33 -11.21 8.52 13.89
CA THR A 33 -10.99 7.73 15.12
C THR A 33 -10.66 6.26 14.86
N ARG A 34 -10.68 5.80 13.59
CA ARG A 34 -10.47 4.39 13.24
C ARG A 34 -9.08 4.15 12.66
N ASN A 35 -8.52 2.99 12.97
CA ASN A 35 -7.32 2.47 12.31
C ASN A 35 -7.73 1.68 11.06
N THR A 36 -7.11 2.00 9.93
CA THR A 36 -7.18 1.26 8.67
C THR A 36 -5.81 0.66 8.38
N LEU A 37 -5.79 -0.46 7.68
CA LEU A 37 -4.57 -1.24 7.40
C LEU A 37 -4.40 -1.25 5.88
N ILE A 38 -3.28 -0.72 5.41
CA ILE A 38 -2.81 -0.85 4.04
C ILE A 38 -1.82 -2.01 4.01
N ASP A 39 -1.85 -2.83 2.96
CA ASP A 39 -1.08 -4.09 2.94
C ASP A 39 0.42 -3.89 3.19
N LEU A 40 1.06 -2.88 2.57
CA LEU A 40 2.49 -2.62 2.73
C LEU A 40 2.80 -1.11 2.80
N GLY A 41 3.76 -0.75 3.64
CA GLY A 41 4.53 0.49 3.55
C GLY A 41 5.95 0.17 3.10
N ALA A 42 6.49 0.92 2.14
CA ALA A 42 7.86 0.73 1.68
C ALA A 42 8.54 2.06 1.36
N GLU A 43 9.87 2.07 1.38
CA GLU A 43 10.70 3.21 1.01
C GLU A 43 11.93 2.81 0.21
N LYS A 44 12.42 3.71 -0.65
CA LYS A 44 13.60 3.50 -1.50
C LYS A 44 14.46 4.75 -1.51
N LEU A 45 15.77 4.56 -1.40
CA LEU A 45 16.74 5.65 -1.40
C LEU A 45 17.04 6.09 -2.84
N ILE A 46 16.96 7.39 -3.13
CA ILE A 46 17.36 7.95 -4.43
C ILE A 46 18.83 8.40 -4.32
N ALA A 47 19.71 7.78 -5.10
CA ALA A 47 21.15 8.03 -5.03
C ALA A 47 21.52 9.50 -5.38
N ALA A 48 22.51 10.02 -4.65
CA ALA A 48 23.04 11.39 -4.69
C ALA A 48 22.04 12.49 -4.27
N GLU A 49 22.00 12.79 -2.97
CA GLU A 49 21.45 14.01 -2.36
C GLU A 49 19.92 14.26 -2.45
N ARG A 50 19.07 13.26 -2.71
CA ARG A 50 17.62 13.50 -2.83
C ARG A 50 16.70 12.52 -2.07
N GLY A 51 16.82 12.48 -0.74
CA GLY A 51 15.78 11.95 0.18
C GLY A 51 15.39 10.47 -0.02
N LEU A 52 14.32 10.06 0.68
CA LEU A 52 13.69 8.75 0.57
C LEU A 52 12.38 8.89 -0.20
N ASP A 53 12.19 8.10 -1.26
CA ASP A 53 10.87 7.92 -1.88
C ASP A 53 10.08 6.92 -1.03
N LYS A 54 8.88 7.31 -0.56
CA LYS A 54 8.00 6.44 0.22
C LYS A 54 6.74 6.10 -0.58
N ILE A 55 6.30 4.86 -0.46
CA ILE A 55 5.05 4.38 -1.05
C ILE A 55 4.20 3.62 -0.02
N ALA A 56 2.88 3.68 -0.20
CA ALA A 56 1.92 2.76 0.39
C ALA A 56 1.37 1.85 -0.72
N VAL A 57 1.37 0.53 -0.52
CA VAL A 57 0.95 -0.44 -1.54
C VAL A 57 -0.20 -1.27 -1.01
N GLU A 58 -1.33 -1.21 -1.71
CA GLU A 58 -2.49 -2.07 -1.52
C GLU A 58 -2.47 -3.18 -2.57
N VAL A 59 -2.56 -4.45 -2.16
CA VAL A 59 -2.47 -5.62 -3.03
C VAL A 59 -3.88 -6.15 -3.32
N LYS A 60 -4.13 -6.52 -4.58
CA LYS A 60 -5.42 -7.06 -5.05
C LYS A 60 -5.22 -8.17 -6.08
N SER A 61 -5.84 -9.32 -5.84
CA SER A 61 -5.72 -10.49 -6.73
C SER A 61 -6.80 -10.61 -7.80
N PHE A 62 -7.92 -9.88 -7.69
CA PHE A 62 -9.02 -9.91 -8.69
C PHE A 62 -9.50 -11.33 -9.04
N THR A 63 -9.65 -12.20 -8.04
CA THR A 63 -9.98 -13.62 -8.25
C THR A 63 -11.48 -13.91 -8.22
N SER A 64 -12.34 -12.92 -7.96
CA SER A 64 -13.78 -13.18 -7.91
C SER A 64 -14.35 -13.38 -9.33
N PRO A 65 -15.53 -14.00 -9.46
CA PRO A 65 -16.19 -14.14 -10.76
C PRO A 65 -16.52 -12.80 -11.46
N SER A 66 -16.53 -11.68 -10.73
CA SER A 66 -16.79 -10.35 -11.28
C SER A 66 -15.63 -9.41 -10.98
N ILE A 67 -14.74 -9.27 -11.95
CA ILE A 67 -13.60 -8.34 -11.92
C ILE A 67 -14.07 -6.89 -11.72
N ILE A 68 -15.23 -6.52 -12.28
CA ILE A 68 -15.78 -5.15 -12.14
C ILE A 68 -16.13 -4.85 -10.68
N ASN A 69 -16.78 -5.78 -9.98
CA ASN A 69 -17.10 -5.61 -8.56
C ASN A 69 -15.84 -5.56 -7.69
N ASP A 70 -14.81 -6.36 -8.03
CA ASP A 70 -13.51 -6.28 -7.35
C ASP A 70 -12.84 -4.92 -7.58
N LEU A 71 -12.94 -4.38 -8.80
CA LEU A 71 -12.42 -3.06 -9.15
C LEU A 71 -13.15 -1.96 -8.39
N GLU A 72 -14.48 -1.95 -8.36
CA GLU A 72 -15.28 -0.95 -7.64
C GLU A 72 -14.91 -0.88 -6.15
N LYS A 73 -14.73 -2.05 -5.50
CA LYS A 73 -14.28 -2.14 -4.10
C LYS A 73 -12.86 -1.64 -3.92
N SER A 74 -11.94 -2.09 -4.77
CA SER A 74 -10.52 -1.71 -4.71
C SER A 74 -10.33 -0.22 -4.96
N TRP A 75 -11.13 0.36 -5.85
CA TRP A 75 -11.15 1.77 -6.18
C TRP A 75 -11.60 2.62 -4.98
N GLY A 76 -12.66 2.20 -4.29
CA GLY A 76 -13.09 2.83 -3.05
C GLY A 76 -12.01 2.81 -1.95
N GLN A 77 -11.33 1.67 -1.78
CA GLN A 77 -10.22 1.53 -0.85
C GLN A 77 -9.03 2.41 -1.23
N PHE A 78 -8.59 2.36 -2.49
CA PHE A 78 -7.52 3.18 -3.01
C PHE A 78 -7.77 4.66 -2.76
N PHE A 79 -8.96 5.17 -3.09
CA PHE A 79 -9.28 6.58 -2.87
C PHE A 79 -9.28 6.97 -1.39
N LEU A 80 -9.81 6.11 -0.52
CA LEU A 80 -9.83 6.34 0.92
C LEU A 80 -8.40 6.42 1.48
N TYR A 81 -7.56 5.47 1.09
CA TYR A 81 -6.17 5.37 1.55
C TYR A 81 -5.32 6.50 0.98
N ALA A 82 -5.34 6.74 -0.33
CA ALA A 82 -4.61 7.84 -0.95
C ALA A 82 -4.92 9.20 -0.30
N ARG A 83 -6.20 9.47 -0.02
CA ARG A 83 -6.61 10.72 0.65
C ARG A 83 -6.15 10.78 2.11
N GLY A 84 -6.16 9.65 2.83
CA GLY A 84 -5.70 9.59 4.22
C GLY A 84 -4.18 9.69 4.33
N THR A 85 -3.44 8.99 3.49
CA THR A 85 -1.98 9.04 3.38
C THR A 85 -1.52 10.45 3.03
N GLY A 86 -2.06 11.06 1.97
CA GLY A 86 -1.68 12.42 1.57
C GLY A 86 -1.93 13.51 2.62
N LYS A 87 -2.80 13.25 3.62
CA LYS A 87 -3.00 14.15 4.77
C LYS A 87 -2.01 13.94 5.92
N ARG A 88 -1.49 12.72 6.10
CA ARG A 88 -0.66 12.34 7.25
C ARG A 88 0.83 12.23 6.92
N GLU A 89 1.12 11.65 5.76
CA GLU A 89 2.45 11.44 5.21
C GLU A 89 2.45 11.98 3.78
N PRO A 90 2.44 13.31 3.59
CA PRO A 90 2.36 13.92 2.27
C PRO A 90 3.57 13.60 1.36
N ASP A 91 4.65 13.11 1.94
CA ASP A 91 5.85 12.58 1.27
C ASP A 91 5.70 11.12 0.82
N ARG A 92 4.66 10.39 1.27
CA ARG A 92 4.34 9.03 0.85
C ARG A 92 3.28 9.04 -0.25
N ARG A 93 3.60 8.39 -1.38
CA ARG A 93 2.69 8.22 -2.52
C ARG A 93 1.79 7.00 -2.35
#